data_AF-A0A950EA08-F1
#
_entry.id   AF-A0A950EA08-F1
#
_cell.length_a   1.000
_cell.length_b   1.000
_cell.length_c   1.000
_cell.angle_alpha   90.00
_cell.angle_beta   90.00
_cell.angle_gamma   90.00
#
_symmetry.space_group_name_H-M   'P 1'
#
loop_
_entity.id
_entity.type
_entity.pdbx_description
1 polymer ?
#
loop_
_entity_poly.entity_id
_entity_poly.type
_entity_poly.pdbx_seq_one_letter_code
_entity_poly.pdbx_strand_id
1 'polypeptide(L)'
;MRVLLTNDDGIEAAGLQTLRQELLQIEGIELAVIAPDGNRSAMARSITTRRPLWVEQVDFGDGTTGYATDGTPVDCVRLARLGLIEGFEAELVVSGINHGSNLGDDITYSGTVAAALEAIVLGLPGIAVSQQSLA
;
A
#
# COMPACT_ATOMS: atom_id res chain seq x y z
N MET A 1 8.83 -13.76 -6.60
CA MET A 1 7.65 -12.93 -6.87
C MET A 1 7.85 -11.58 -6.19
N ARG A 2 7.70 -10.49 -6.93
CA ARG A 2 7.84 -9.12 -6.47
C ARG A 2 6.51 -8.58 -5.99
N VAL A 3 6.43 -8.27 -4.70
CA VAL A 3 5.20 -7.82 -4.05
C VAL A 3 5.35 -6.37 -3.63
N LEU A 4 4.41 -5.53 -4.08
CA LEU A 4 4.25 -4.19 -3.56
C LEU A 4 3.24 -4.20 -2.42
N LEU A 5 3.65 -3.74 -1.24
CA LEU A 5 2.80 -3.57 -0.08
C LEU A 5 2.49 -2.09 0.16
N THR A 6 1.22 -1.79 0.45
CA THR A 6 0.71 -0.45 0.77
C THR A 6 -0.48 -0.52 1.74
N ASN A 7 -1.03 0.60 2.17
CA ASN A 7 -2.28 0.72 2.94
C ASN A 7 -2.85 2.15 2.82
N ASP A 8 -3.93 2.41 3.56
CA ASP A 8 -4.49 3.74 3.80
C ASP A 8 -4.36 4.25 5.24
N ASP A 9 -3.91 3.42 6.19
CA ASP A 9 -3.65 3.87 7.57
C ASP A 9 -2.30 4.61 7.74
N GLY A 10 -1.37 4.43 6.79
CA GLY A 10 -0.04 5.04 6.78
C GLY A 10 1.11 4.05 7.02
N ILE A 11 2.34 4.47 6.72
CA ILE A 11 3.55 3.61 6.73
C ILE A 11 3.90 3.06 8.12
N GLU A 12 3.57 3.78 9.18
CA GLU A 12 3.82 3.36 10.56
C GLU A 12 2.68 2.53 11.15
N ALA A 13 1.57 2.33 10.40
CA ALA A 13 0.40 1.64 10.93
C ALA A 13 0.73 0.19 11.31
N ALA A 14 0.24 -0.23 12.48
CA ALA A 14 0.48 -1.57 13.01
C ALA A 14 0.09 -2.68 12.01
N GLY A 15 -1.05 -2.54 11.34
CA GLY A 15 -1.52 -3.52 10.36
C GLY A 15 -0.62 -3.66 9.12
N LEU A 16 -0.01 -2.57 8.66
CA LEU A 16 0.98 -2.60 7.58
C LEU A 16 2.27 -3.26 8.04
N GLN A 17 2.76 -2.88 9.23
CA GLN A 17 4.00 -3.42 9.79
C GLN A 17 3.90 -4.91 10.08
N THR A 18 2.78 -5.38 10.62
CA THR A 18 2.52 -6.80 10.82
C THR A 18 2.51 -7.55 9.48
N LEU A 19 1.79 -7.06 8.47
CA LEU A 19 1.76 -7.74 7.17
C LEU A 19 3.13 -7.73 6.48
N ARG A 20 3.89 -6.64 6.60
CA ARG A 20 5.27 -6.52 6.10
C ARG A 20 6.14 -7.62 6.70
N GLN A 21 6.13 -7.76 8.02
CA GLN A 21 6.94 -8.75 8.73
C GLN A 21 6.61 -10.18 8.29
N GLU A 22 5.33 -10.51 8.15
CA GLU A 22 4.90 -11.84 7.71
C GLU A 22 5.27 -12.12 6.24
N LEU A 23 5.09 -11.14 5.34
CA LEU A 23 5.47 -11.28 3.93
C LEU A 23 6.98 -11.49 3.75
N LEU A 24 7.81 -10.85 4.58
CA LEU A 24 9.27 -11.02 4.56
C LEU A 24 9.72 -12.44 4.94
N GLN A 25 8.91 -13.20 5.68
CA GLN A 25 9.25 -14.59 6.05
C GLN A 25 8.96 -15.61 4.95
N ILE A 26 8.25 -15.21 3.88
CA ILE A 26 7.84 -16.13 2.82
C ILE A 26 8.97 -16.26 1.79
N GLU A 27 9.48 -17.48 1.63
CA GLU A 27 10.53 -17.78 0.65
C GLU A 27 10.09 -17.39 -0.77
N GLY A 28 10.98 -16.71 -1.49
CA GLY A 28 10.74 -16.29 -2.87
C GLY A 28 9.93 -14.99 -3.02
N ILE A 29 9.54 -14.32 -1.93
CA ILE A 29 8.99 -12.95 -1.98
C ILE A 29 10.11 -11.92 -1.95
N GLU A 30 10.10 -11.02 -2.93
CA GLU A 30 10.86 -9.76 -2.93
C GLU A 30 9.87 -8.64 -2.61
N LEU A 31 9.98 -8.04 -1.43
CA LEU A 31 8.99 -7.08 -0.91
C LEU A 31 9.46 -5.64 -1.08
N ALA A 32 8.60 -4.80 -1.65
CA ALA A 32 8.71 -3.34 -1.61
C ALA A 32 7.55 -2.74 -0.84
N VAL A 33 7.80 -1.68 -0.07
CA VAL A 33 6.76 -0.96 0.69
C VAL A 33 6.70 0.49 0.23
N ILE A 34 5.54 0.91 -0.25
CA ILE A 34 5.23 2.32 -0.51
C ILE A 34 3.87 2.61 0.11
N ALA A 35 3.82 3.52 1.07
CA ALA A 35 2.59 3.82 1.80
C ALA A 35 2.47 5.32 2.09
N PRO A 36 1.25 5.81 2.40
CA PRO A 36 1.09 7.19 2.85
C PRO A 36 1.91 7.51 4.10
N ASP A 37 2.35 8.76 4.23
CA ASP A 37 3.04 9.31 5.41
C ASP A 37 2.15 9.42 6.66
N GLY A 38 0.86 9.17 6.53
CA GLY A 38 -0.11 9.14 7.63
C GLY A 38 -1.47 8.64 7.14
N ASN A 39 -2.50 8.75 7.98
CA ASN A 39 -3.82 8.24 7.65
C ASN A 39 -4.44 8.95 6.42
N ARG A 40 -4.94 8.14 5.48
CA ARG A 40 -5.64 8.48 4.24
C ARG A 40 -6.91 7.62 4.07
N SER A 41 -7.53 7.17 5.16
CA SER A 41 -8.81 6.46 5.12
C SER A 41 -9.89 7.33 4.46
N ALA A 42 -10.88 6.68 3.84
CA ALA A 42 -11.99 7.33 3.13
C ALA A 42 -11.59 8.24 1.93
N MET A 43 -10.38 8.09 1.39
CA MET A 43 -9.91 8.84 0.21
C MET A 43 -10.37 8.26 -1.13
N ALA A 44 -11.14 7.17 -1.12
CA ALA A 44 -11.66 6.51 -2.31
C ALA A 44 -10.55 6.26 -3.35
N ARG A 45 -10.90 6.40 -4.64
CA ARG A 45 -10.01 6.25 -5.80
C ARG A 45 -9.25 7.54 -6.17
N SER A 46 -8.96 8.41 -5.21
CA SER A 46 -8.32 9.70 -5.51
C SER A 46 -6.88 9.51 -6.03
N ILE A 47 -6.46 10.39 -6.95
CA ILE A 47 -5.12 10.42 -7.55
C ILE A 47 -4.63 11.86 -7.49
N THR A 48 -3.36 12.05 -7.11
CA THR A 48 -2.74 13.37 -7.04
C THR A 48 -2.22 13.78 -8.42
N THR A 49 -2.84 14.81 -9.02
CA THR A 49 -2.50 15.28 -10.38
C THR A 49 -2.21 16.78 -10.49
N ARG A 50 -2.54 17.56 -9.46
CA ARG A 50 -2.47 19.03 -9.48
C ARG A 50 -1.30 19.63 -8.69
N ARG A 51 -0.50 18.78 -8.05
CA ARG A 51 0.69 19.15 -7.29
C ARG A 51 1.73 18.03 -7.38
N PRO A 52 3.03 18.31 -7.15
CA PRO A 52 4.01 17.25 -6.97
C PRO A 52 3.67 16.39 -5.75
N LEU A 53 4.15 15.15 -5.78
CA LEU A 53 4.19 14.24 -4.64
C LEU A 53 5.58 14.29 -4.01
N TRP A 54 5.62 14.25 -2.68
CA TRP A 54 6.84 14.11 -1.91
C TRP A 54 6.98 12.66 -1.45
N VAL A 55 8.23 12.17 -1.46
CA VAL A 55 8.56 10.83 -1.03
C VAL A 55 9.76 10.90 -0.09
N GLU A 56 9.68 10.19 1.02
CA GLU A 56 10.75 10.01 1.98
C GLU A 56 11.07 8.52 2.14
N GLN A 57 12.35 8.17 2.19
CA GLN A 57 12.77 6.81 2.51
C GLN A 57 12.70 6.59 4.03
N VAL A 58 12.06 5.52 4.45
CA VAL A 58 11.88 5.14 5.85
C VAL A 58 12.66 3.87 6.15
N ASP A 59 13.48 3.89 7.19
CA ASP A 59 14.15 2.71 7.75
C ASP A 59 13.22 2.03 8.76
N PHE A 60 12.96 0.73 8.59
CA PHE A 60 12.09 -0.03 9.49
C PHE A 60 12.80 -0.57 10.73
N GLY A 61 14.11 -0.35 10.88
CA GLY A 61 14.92 -0.78 12.02
C GLY A 61 15.34 -2.25 12.00
N ASP A 62 14.95 -3.01 10.95
CA ASP A 62 15.28 -4.42 10.76
C ASP A 62 16.18 -4.65 9.53
N GLY A 63 16.80 -3.59 9.02
CA GLY A 63 17.64 -3.61 7.83
C GLY A 63 16.87 -3.55 6.51
N THR A 64 15.53 -3.45 6.55
CA THR A 64 14.70 -3.16 5.38
C THR A 64 14.25 -1.70 5.36
N THR A 65 13.97 -1.19 4.16
CA THR A 65 13.49 0.18 3.97
C THR A 65 12.19 0.20 3.17
N GLY A 66 11.44 1.29 3.29
CA GLY A 66 10.25 1.58 2.51
C GLY A 66 10.19 3.06 2.13
N TYR A 67 9.09 3.45 1.50
CA TYR A 67 8.89 4.82 1.03
C TYR A 67 7.56 5.37 1.54
N ALA A 68 7.63 6.44 2.31
CA ALA A 68 6.48 7.23 2.74
C ALA A 68 6.19 8.30 1.69
N THR A 69 4.91 8.58 1.40
CA THR A 69 4.53 9.66 0.50
C THR A 69 3.35 10.46 1.02
N ASP A 70 3.31 11.75 0.69
CA ASP A 70 2.18 12.63 0.98
C ASP A 70 0.97 12.42 0.04
N GLY A 71 1.03 11.38 -0.79
CA GLY A 71 -0.02 10.95 -1.71
C GLY A 71 -1.10 10.05 -1.08
N THR A 72 -1.88 9.45 -1.97
CA THR A 72 -2.95 8.49 -1.68
C THR A 72 -2.43 7.04 -1.81
N PRO A 73 -3.19 6.03 -1.34
CA PRO A 73 -2.86 4.62 -1.59
C PRO A 73 -2.75 4.29 -3.09
N VAL A 74 -3.56 4.95 -3.93
CA VAL A 74 -3.52 4.81 -5.39
C VAL A 74 -2.22 5.39 -5.96
N ASP A 75 -1.81 6.55 -5.44
CA ASP A 75 -0.53 7.16 -5.82
C ASP A 75 0.65 6.25 -5.45
N CYS A 76 0.61 5.57 -4.31
CA CYS A 76 1.65 4.62 -3.90
C CYS A 76 1.85 3.50 -4.93
N VAL A 77 0.75 2.93 -5.43
CA VAL A 77 0.78 1.89 -6.48
C VAL A 77 1.35 2.45 -7.79
N ARG A 78 0.96 3.68 -8.16
CA ARG A 78 1.48 4.33 -9.37
C ARG A 78 2.96 4.69 -9.26
N LEU A 79 3.43 5.14 -8.10
CA LEU A 79 4.84 5.46 -7.87
C LEU A 79 5.74 4.23 -8.08
N ALA A 80 5.32 3.05 -7.61
CA ALA A 80 6.04 1.81 -7.94
C ALA A 80 6.11 1.58 -9.45
N ARG A 81 4.97 1.69 -10.15
CA ARG A 81 4.89 1.47 -11.60
C ARG A 81 5.71 2.48 -12.41
N LEU A 82 5.85 3.69 -11.90
CA LEU A 82 6.64 4.79 -12.48
C LEU A 82 8.14 4.68 -12.17
N GLY A 83 8.58 3.66 -11.43
CA GLY A 83 9.99 3.38 -11.20
C GLY A 83 10.59 4.11 -10.00
N LEU A 84 9.81 4.39 -8.95
CA LEU A 84 10.36 4.93 -7.69
C LEU A 84 11.49 4.05 -7.14
N ILE A 85 11.35 2.73 -7.28
CA ILE A 85 12.32 1.74 -6.83
C ILE A 85 13.00 1.18 -8.07
N GLU A 86 14.27 1.54 -8.25
CA GLU A 86 15.03 1.14 -9.43
C GLU A 86 15.15 -0.39 -9.53
N GLY A 87 14.86 -0.94 -10.72
CA GLY A 87 14.94 -2.39 -10.97
C GLY A 87 13.81 -3.23 -10.37
N PHE A 88 12.88 -2.62 -9.63
CA PHE A 88 11.71 -3.28 -9.07
C PHE A 88 10.49 -3.10 -9.98
N GLU A 89 9.89 -4.21 -10.41
CA GLU A 89 8.62 -4.24 -11.12
C GLU A 89 7.65 -5.14 -10.35
N ALA A 90 6.55 -4.58 -9.86
CA ALA A 90 5.58 -5.32 -9.06
C ALA A 90 4.87 -6.39 -9.91
N GLU A 91 4.79 -7.61 -9.38
CA GLU A 91 4.02 -8.72 -9.95
C GLU A 91 2.68 -8.91 -9.20
N LEU A 92 2.59 -8.37 -7.98
CA LEU A 92 1.41 -8.38 -7.12
C LEU A 92 1.37 -7.11 -6.26
N VAL A 93 0.18 -6.56 -6.04
CA VAL A 93 -0.05 -5.50 -5.06
C VAL A 93 -0.90 -6.04 -3.92
N VAL A 94 -0.45 -5.81 -2.68
CA VAL A 94 -1.20 -6.11 -1.46
C VAL A 94 -1.44 -4.81 -0.71
N SER A 95 -2.70 -4.54 -0.35
CA SER A 95 -3.09 -3.38 0.43
C SER A 95 -3.68 -3.80 1.77
N GLY A 96 -3.11 -3.32 2.87
CA GLY A 96 -3.55 -3.62 4.23
C GLY A 96 -2.41 -3.89 5.22
N ILE A 97 -2.67 -4.49 6.37
CA ILE A 97 -4.01 -4.85 6.88
C ILE A 97 -4.70 -3.60 7.39
N ASN A 98 -5.87 -3.27 6.83
CA ASN A 98 -6.66 -2.12 7.27
C ASN A 98 -7.28 -2.35 8.66
N HIS A 99 -7.25 -1.33 9.51
CA HIS A 99 -7.98 -1.32 10.77
C HIS A 99 -9.47 -1.00 10.54
N GLY A 100 -10.31 -2.02 10.55
CA GLY A 100 -11.74 -1.90 10.26
C GLY A 100 -12.11 -2.60 8.96
N SER A 101 -13.38 -3.00 8.87
CA SER A 101 -13.89 -3.79 7.76
C SER A 101 -14.25 -2.92 6.56
N ASN A 102 -13.89 -3.36 5.35
CA ASN A 102 -14.39 -2.78 4.09
C ASN A 102 -15.45 -3.72 3.49
N LEU A 103 -16.74 -3.48 3.80
CA LEU A 103 -17.85 -4.37 3.44
C LEU A 103 -18.93 -3.62 2.67
N GLY A 104 -19.60 -4.30 1.72
CA GLY A 104 -20.75 -3.74 1.02
C GLY A 104 -20.42 -2.42 0.32
N ASP A 105 -21.18 -1.37 0.60
CA ASP A 105 -21.02 -0.07 -0.04
C ASP A 105 -19.74 0.68 0.41
N ASP A 106 -19.16 0.31 1.55
CA ASP A 106 -17.96 0.96 2.12
C ASP A 106 -16.74 0.79 1.20
N ILE A 107 -16.73 -0.24 0.37
CA ILE A 107 -15.66 -0.49 -0.60
C ILE A 107 -15.50 0.67 -1.59
N THR A 108 -16.54 1.46 -1.83
CA THR A 108 -16.54 2.53 -2.83
C THR A 108 -15.68 3.73 -2.43
N TYR A 109 -15.50 3.95 -1.13
CA TYR A 109 -14.67 5.03 -0.59
C TYR A 109 -13.44 4.54 0.18
N SER A 110 -13.22 3.23 0.25
CA SER A 110 -12.06 2.60 0.89
C SER A 110 -10.74 2.89 0.15
N GLY A 111 -9.74 3.39 0.88
CA GLY A 111 -8.39 3.56 0.38
C GLY A 111 -7.66 2.22 0.21
N THR A 112 -7.89 1.26 1.10
CA THR A 112 -7.35 -0.10 1.01
C THR A 112 -7.79 -0.79 -0.28
N VAL A 113 -9.10 -0.77 -0.57
CA VAL A 113 -9.66 -1.35 -1.80
C VAL A 113 -9.22 -0.54 -3.01
N ALA A 114 -9.05 0.78 -2.86
CA ALA A 114 -8.55 1.64 -3.92
C ALA A 114 -7.13 1.26 -4.39
N ALA A 115 -6.21 0.93 -3.50
CA ALA A 115 -4.90 0.45 -3.95
C ALA A 115 -5.02 -0.88 -4.73
N ALA A 116 -5.84 -1.82 -4.26
CA ALA A 116 -6.00 -3.12 -4.91
C ALA A 116 -6.62 -3.01 -6.32
N LEU A 117 -7.69 -2.23 -6.53
CA LEU A 117 -8.20 -2.09 -7.91
C LEU A 117 -7.27 -1.22 -8.79
N GLU A 118 -6.35 -0.43 -8.22
CA GLU A 118 -5.37 0.28 -9.04
C GLU A 118 -4.36 -0.68 -9.66
N ALA A 119 -3.97 -1.71 -8.91
CA ALA A 119 -3.18 -2.80 -9.46
C ALA A 119 -3.86 -3.42 -10.69
N ILE A 120 -5.17 -3.68 -10.59
CA ILE A 120 -5.96 -4.26 -11.69
C ILE A 120 -5.97 -3.32 -12.91
N VAL A 121 -6.14 -2.01 -12.70
CA VAL A 121 -6.07 -1.00 -13.78
C VAL A 121 -4.71 -1.02 -14.48
N LEU A 122 -3.63 -1.32 -13.75
CA LEU A 122 -2.27 -1.45 -14.28
C LEU A 122 -1.95 -2.84 -14.85
N GLY A 123 -2.93 -3.76 -14.88
CA GLY A 123 -2.76 -5.12 -15.39
C GLY A 123 -2.10 -6.08 -14.40
N LEU A 124 -2.08 -5.75 -13.11
CA LEU A 124 -1.49 -6.56 -12.05
C LEU A 124 -2.59 -7.16 -11.16
N PRO A 125 -2.38 -8.34 -10.56
CA PRO A 125 -3.24 -8.83 -9.49
C PRO A 125 -3.16 -7.91 -8.27
N GLY A 126 -4.30 -7.73 -7.59
CA GLY A 126 -4.43 -6.89 -6.40
C GLY A 126 -5.19 -7.60 -5.28
N ILE A 127 -4.69 -7.50 -4.05
CA ILE A 127 -5.33 -8.03 -2.84
C ILE A 127 -5.56 -6.85 -1.88
N ALA A 128 -6.78 -6.73 -1.34
CA ALA A 128 -7.07 -5.86 -0.21
C ALA A 128 -7.39 -6.73 1.02
N VAL A 129 -6.71 -6.47 2.14
CA VAL A 129 -6.88 -7.20 3.40
C VAL A 129 -7.32 -6.22 4.48
N SER A 130 -8.37 -6.58 5.20
CA SER A 130 -8.96 -5.76 6.25
C SER A 130 -9.34 -6.64 7.43
N GLN A 131 -9.12 -6.13 8.65
CA GLN A 131 -9.48 -6.84 9.87
C GLN A 131 -10.71 -6.20 10.49
N GLN A 132 -11.73 -7.02 10.78
CA GLN A 132 -12.81 -6.60 11.65
C GLN A 132 -12.27 -6.50 13.08
N SER A 133 -12.12 -5.27 13.58
CA SER A 133 -11.79 -5.05 14.98
C SER A 133 -13.04 -5.33 15.83
N LEU A 134 -12.91 -6.16 16.86
CA LEU A 134 -13.93 -6.26 17.91
C LEU A 134 -13.76 -5.03 18.79
N ALA A 135 -14.81 -4.22 18.89
CA ALA A 135 -14.89 -3.09 19.81
C ALA A 135 -14.72 -3.54 21.27
#